data_AF-A0A1Y1S6W6-F1
#
_entry.id   AF-A0A1Y1S6W6-F1
#
_cell.length_a   1.000
_cell.length_b   1.000
_cell.length_c   1.000
_cell.angle_alpha   90.00
_cell.angle_beta   90.00
_cell.angle_gamma   90.00
#
_symmetry.space_group_name_H-M   'P 1'
#
loop_
_entity.id
_entity.type
_entity.pdbx_description
1 polymer ?
#
loop_
_entity_poly.entity_id
_entity_poly.type
_entity_poly.pdbx_seq_one_letter_code
_entity_poly.pdbx_strand_id
1 'polypeptide(L)'
;MFVGFVSLIMAAFNQHDILVKIDMLHKKTGVSTFYELFNVRKDASMTQINHVFRKANKSQVNPYKGKLSDSEYKSLIMTAYSTLKNHREKYDGVLANGKMIFINHKKNFKTNSLTLILFGIITIVLVDFSVFIRNYLKYTAMPKKRRKAMPRMFIYSAYAKIKGL
;
A
#
# COMPACT_ATOMS: atom_id res chain seq x y z
N MET A 1 -9.62 3.01 -17.30
CA MET A 1 -10.22 2.98 -15.94
C MET A 1 -9.61 1.88 -15.06
N PHE A 2 -9.49 0.63 -15.53
CA PHE A 2 -8.88 -0.48 -14.78
C PHE A 2 -7.38 -0.25 -14.43
N VAL A 3 -6.59 0.29 -15.35
CA VAL A 3 -5.16 0.59 -15.12
C VAL A 3 -4.96 1.62 -14.01
N GLY A 4 -5.76 2.70 -13.99
CA GLY A 4 -5.69 3.72 -12.93
C GLY A 4 -6.04 3.18 -11.55
N PHE A 5 -7.00 2.25 -11.46
CA PHE A 5 -7.38 1.61 -10.19
C PHE A 5 -6.29 0.67 -9.67
N VAL A 6 -5.69 -0.14 -10.54
CA VAL A 6 -4.57 -1.02 -10.17
C VAL A 6 -3.34 -0.21 -9.76
N SER A 7 -3.02 0.88 -10.46
CA SER A 7 -1.93 1.78 -10.09
C SER A 7 -2.16 2.46 -8.73
N LEU A 8 -3.42 2.85 -8.43
CA LEU A 8 -3.77 3.45 -7.14
C LEU A 8 -3.65 2.44 -5.99
N ILE A 9 -4.10 1.20 -6.20
CA ILE A 9 -3.96 0.10 -5.25
C ILE A 9 -2.48 -0.21 -5.01
N MET A 10 -1.68 -0.33 -6.06
CA MET A 10 -0.24 -0.58 -5.96
C MET A 10 0.49 0.58 -5.26
N ALA A 11 0.09 1.83 -5.49
CA ALA A 11 0.65 2.98 -4.80
C ALA A 11 0.33 2.94 -3.30
N ALA A 12 -0.92 2.60 -2.93
CA ALA A 12 -1.36 2.49 -1.54
C ALA A 12 -0.63 1.36 -0.79
N PHE A 13 -0.51 0.17 -1.38
CA PHE A 13 0.22 -0.95 -0.77
C PHE A 13 1.72 -0.65 -0.60
N ASN A 14 2.35 0.00 -1.58
CA ASN A 14 3.77 0.36 -1.50
C ASN A 14 4.06 1.39 -0.39
N GLN A 15 3.17 2.36 -0.17
CA GLN A 15 3.31 3.31 0.93
C GLN A 15 3.14 2.63 2.29
N HIS A 16 2.19 1.69 2.40
CA HIS A 16 1.97 0.93 3.62
C HIS A 16 3.20 0.10 4.02
N ASP A 17 3.83 -0.60 3.09
CA ASP A 17 5.05 -1.39 3.35
C ASP A 17 6.20 -0.53 3.90
N ILE A 18 6.42 0.65 3.32
CA ILE A 18 7.45 1.59 3.82
C ILE A 18 7.14 2.08 5.23
N LEU A 19 5.86 2.37 5.51
CA LEU A 19 5.44 2.79 6.85
C LEU A 19 5.65 1.70 7.90
N VAL A 20 5.36 0.44 7.56
CA VAL A 20 5.58 -0.71 8.46
C VAL A 20 7.07 -0.86 8.79
N LYS A 21 7.93 -0.67 7.78
CA LYS A 21 9.39 -0.69 7.96
C LYS A 21 9.90 0.44 8.85
N ILE A 22 9.31 1.64 8.76
CA ILE A 22 9.62 2.78 9.64
C ILE A 22 9.14 2.51 11.08
N ASP A 23 7.92 2.01 11.26
CA ASP A 23 7.39 1.65 12.59
C ASP A 23 8.25 0.57 13.26
N MET A 24 8.69 -0.44 12.49
CA MET A 24 9.63 -1.45 12.96
C MET A 24 10.96 -0.82 13.41
N LEU A 25 11.51 0.12 12.65
CA LEU A 25 12.73 0.84 13.01
C LEU A 25 12.57 1.57 14.35
N HIS A 26 11.49 2.36 14.48
CA HIS A 26 11.21 3.18 15.67
C HIS A 26 11.08 2.30 16.92
N LYS A 27 10.30 1.21 16.84
CA LYS A 27 10.09 0.28 17.95
C LYS A 27 11.36 -0.44 18.38
N LYS A 28 12.20 -0.85 17.42
CA LYS A 28 13.37 -1.71 17.69
C LYS A 28 14.63 -0.95 18.11
N THR A 29 14.83 0.25 17.57
CA THR A 29 16.09 1.01 17.77
C THR A 29 15.88 2.36 18.44
N GLY A 30 14.70 2.97 18.30
CA GLY A 30 14.43 4.33 18.73
C GLY A 30 15.00 5.41 17.81
N VAL A 31 15.65 5.04 16.70
CA VAL A 31 16.10 6.02 15.69
C VAL A 31 14.95 6.40 14.77
N SER A 32 14.96 7.62 14.24
CA SER A 32 13.83 8.17 13.48
C SER A 32 13.88 7.77 12.00
N THR A 33 15.07 7.55 11.44
CA THR A 33 15.24 7.28 10.00
C THR A 33 16.30 6.20 9.70
N PHE A 34 16.22 5.58 8.52
CA PHE A 34 17.24 4.65 8.03
C PHE A 34 18.57 5.36 7.73
N TYR A 35 18.53 6.67 7.47
CA TYR A 35 19.74 7.50 7.37
C TYR A 35 20.47 7.58 8.71
N GLU A 36 19.74 7.79 9.80
CA GLU A 36 20.30 7.76 11.17
C GLU A 36 20.82 6.39 11.55
N LEU A 37 20.13 5.30 11.15
CA LEU A 37 20.60 3.93 11.41
C LEU A 37 21.99 3.68 10.83
N PHE A 38 22.26 4.22 9.64
CA PHE A 38 23.57 4.12 8.99
C PHE A 38 24.50 5.28 9.34
N ASN A 39 24.07 6.24 10.16
CA ASN A 39 24.83 7.46 10.47
C ASN A 39 25.31 8.19 9.20
N VAL A 40 24.43 8.29 8.20
CA VAL A 40 24.66 8.99 6.93
C VAL A 40 23.67 10.14 6.78
N ARG A 41 24.06 11.16 6.00
CA ARG A 41 23.16 12.27 5.68
C ARG A 41 22.09 11.84 4.66
N LYS A 42 20.97 12.56 4.64
CA LYS A 42 19.85 12.29 3.71
C LYS A 42 20.23 12.45 2.24
N ASP A 43 21.24 13.26 1.94
CA ASP A 43 21.81 13.50 0.60
C ASP A 43 22.94 12.52 0.23
N ALA A 44 23.26 11.55 1.09
CA ALA A 44 24.36 10.62 0.85
C ALA A 44 24.22 9.86 -0.47
N SER A 45 25.34 9.64 -1.15
CA SER A 45 25.38 8.90 -2.41
C SER A 45 25.18 7.40 -2.19
N MET A 46 24.73 6.69 -3.22
CA MET A 46 24.56 5.23 -3.14
C MET A 46 25.88 4.52 -2.80
N THR A 47 27.01 5.05 -3.28
CA THR A 47 28.34 4.54 -2.97
C THR A 47 28.66 4.62 -1.48
N GLN A 48 28.30 5.73 -0.83
CA GLN A 48 28.47 5.89 0.63
C GLN A 48 27.59 4.91 1.40
N ILE A 49 26.30 4.79 1.01
CA ILE A 49 25.36 3.85 1.63
C ILE A 49 25.86 2.40 1.48
N ASN A 50 26.35 2.01 0.30
CA ASN A 50 26.94 0.70 0.05
C ASN A 50 28.15 0.43 0.95
N HIS A 51 29.03 1.41 1.11
CA HIS A 51 30.23 1.29 1.93
C HIS A 51 29.88 1.08 3.41
N VAL A 52 28.97 1.91 3.94
CA VAL A 52 28.52 1.81 5.33
C VAL A 52 27.75 0.50 5.57
N PHE A 53 26.88 0.08 4.67
CA PHE A 53 26.18 -1.20 4.77
C PHE A 53 27.16 -2.37 4.84
N ARG A 54 28.17 -2.40 3.95
CA ARG A 54 29.20 -3.45 3.97
C ARG A 54 29.98 -3.45 5.29
N LYS A 55 30.31 -2.27 5.83
CA LYS A 55 30.97 -2.15 7.13
C LYS A 55 30.09 -2.66 8.27
N ALA A 56 28.82 -2.28 8.30
CA ALA A 56 27.85 -2.70 9.30
C ALA A 56 27.55 -4.21 9.24
N ASN A 57 27.49 -4.79 8.04
CA ASN A 57 27.20 -6.21 7.85
C ASN A 57 28.41 -7.11 8.16
N LYS A 58 29.63 -6.60 7.95
CA LYS A 58 30.88 -7.29 8.32
C LYS A 58 31.21 -7.14 9.80
N SER A 59 30.88 -6.00 10.40
CA SER A 59 31.06 -5.79 11.82
C SER A 59 30.09 -6.70 12.58
N GLN A 60 30.63 -7.66 13.35
CA GLN A 60 29.82 -8.49 14.25
C GLN A 60 29.31 -7.71 15.48
N VAL A 61 29.63 -6.42 15.58
CA VAL A 61 29.25 -5.58 16.71
C VAL A 61 27.89 -4.95 16.42
N ASN A 62 26.87 -5.48 17.10
CA ASN A 62 25.54 -4.88 17.15
C ASN A 62 25.52 -3.72 18.16
N PRO A 63 25.35 -2.46 17.73
CA PRO A 63 25.33 -1.31 18.62
C PRO A 63 24.07 -1.25 19.50
N TYR A 64 23.06 -2.07 19.20
CA TYR A 64 21.80 -2.18 19.94
C TYR A 64 21.70 -3.52 20.71
N LYS A 65 22.85 -4.13 21.03
CA LYS A 65 22.93 -5.37 21.81
C LYS A 65 22.26 -5.14 23.18
N GLY A 66 21.12 -5.78 23.40
CA GLY A 66 20.23 -5.57 24.56
C GLY A 66 18.80 -5.19 24.18
N LYS A 67 18.58 -4.56 23.02
CA LYS A 67 17.24 -4.35 22.42
C LYS A 67 16.96 -5.29 21.26
N LEU A 68 18.02 -5.68 20.53
CA LEU A 68 17.94 -6.52 19.35
C LEU A 68 18.96 -7.64 19.41
N SER A 69 18.55 -8.82 18.97
CA SER A 69 19.49 -9.90 18.65
C SER A 69 20.31 -9.56 17.39
N ASP A 70 21.46 -10.21 17.23
CA ASP A 70 22.36 -9.95 16.10
C ASP A 70 21.71 -10.33 14.75
N SER A 71 20.84 -11.35 14.75
CA SER A 71 20.05 -11.75 13.58
C SER A 71 19.00 -10.69 13.21
N GLU A 72 18.30 -10.14 14.20
CA GLU A 72 17.34 -9.06 13.98
C GLU A 72 18.01 -7.78 13.52
N TYR A 73 19.16 -7.44 14.09
CA TYR A 73 19.96 -6.30 13.64
C TYR A 73 20.40 -6.47 12.19
N LYS A 74 20.88 -7.66 11.80
CA LYS A 74 21.21 -7.99 10.39
C LYS A 74 20.01 -7.85 9.46
N SER A 75 18.84 -8.35 9.87
CA SER A 75 17.60 -8.20 9.12
C SER A 75 17.19 -6.72 8.96
N LEU A 76 17.34 -5.93 10.03
CA LEU A 76 17.05 -4.50 10.01
C LEU A 76 17.97 -3.73 9.06
N ILE A 77 19.30 -3.96 9.11
CA ILE A 77 20.24 -3.29 8.20
C ILE A 77 20.02 -3.72 6.74
N MET A 78 19.66 -4.99 6.48
CA MET A 78 19.31 -5.45 5.13
C MET A 78 18.03 -4.76 4.62
N THR A 79 17.02 -4.63 5.49
CA THR A 79 15.77 -3.94 5.18
C THR A 79 16.01 -2.47 4.89
N ALA A 80 16.79 -1.79 5.74
CA ALA A 80 17.16 -0.40 5.57
C ALA A 80 17.94 -0.17 4.27
N TYR A 81 18.93 -1.02 3.99
CA TYR A 81 19.72 -0.96 2.77
C TYR A 81 18.87 -1.20 1.51
N SER A 82 18.02 -2.23 1.50
CA SER A 82 17.12 -2.52 0.37
C SER A 82 16.15 -1.37 0.12
N THR A 83 15.63 -0.76 1.20
CA THR A 83 14.72 0.38 1.11
C THR A 83 15.42 1.61 0.53
N LEU A 84 16.62 1.95 1.04
CA LEU A 84 17.40 3.07 0.51
C LEU A 84 17.95 2.81 -0.90
N LYS A 85 18.16 1.55 -1.29
CA LYS A 85 18.66 1.20 -2.63
C LYS A 85 17.57 1.25 -3.71
N ASN A 86 16.43 0.62 -3.43
CA ASN A 86 15.40 0.35 -4.44
C ASN A 86 14.19 1.28 -4.32
N HIS A 87 13.98 1.89 -3.15
CA HIS A 87 12.75 2.62 -2.82
C HIS A 87 13.03 3.99 -2.16
N ARG A 88 14.21 4.57 -2.38
CA ARG A 88 14.63 5.84 -1.76
C ARG A 88 13.64 6.97 -1.98
N GLU A 89 13.24 7.21 -3.23
CA GLU A 89 12.32 8.29 -3.58
C GLU A 89 10.98 8.16 -2.85
N LYS A 90 10.43 6.95 -2.76
CA LYS A 90 9.20 6.68 -2.02
C LYS A 90 9.40 6.85 -0.51
N TYR A 91 10.55 6.41 0.01
CA TYR A 91 10.93 6.55 1.42
C TYR A 91 11.04 8.04 1.81
N ASP A 92 11.76 8.82 1.02
CA ASP A 92 11.91 10.26 1.20
C ASP A 92 10.56 10.98 1.04
N GLY A 93 9.72 10.54 0.11
CA GLY A 93 8.35 11.02 -0.05
C GLY A 93 7.48 10.77 1.19
N VAL A 94 7.62 9.62 1.85
CA VAL A 94 6.93 9.33 3.11
C VAL A 94 7.46 10.20 4.25
N LEU A 95 8.78 10.37 4.34
CA LEU A 95 9.41 11.23 5.35
C LEU A 95 9.02 12.70 5.20
N ALA A 96 9.01 13.23 3.96
CA ALA A 96 8.64 14.61 3.66
C ALA A 96 7.14 14.88 3.93
N ASN A 97 6.29 13.89 3.70
CA ASN A 97 4.85 14.03 3.90
C ASN A 97 4.39 13.85 5.34
N GLY A 98 5.30 13.52 6.29
CA GLY A 98 5.25 13.74 7.76
C GLY A 98 4.05 13.21 8.57
N LYS A 99 2.84 13.38 8.06
CA LYS A 99 1.55 13.07 8.67
C LYS A 99 1.21 11.58 8.63
N MET A 100 1.72 10.82 7.65
CA MET A 100 1.42 9.38 7.52
C MET A 100 2.37 8.46 8.29
N ILE A 101 3.42 8.99 8.93
CA ILE A 101 4.49 8.21 9.60
C ILE A 101 3.97 7.36 10.76
N PHE A 102 2.82 7.72 11.33
CA PHE A 102 2.23 7.00 12.45
C PHE A 102 1.06 6.13 11.97
N ILE A 103 1.33 4.83 11.77
CA ILE A 103 0.32 3.79 11.45
C ILE A 103 -0.83 3.79 12.50
N ASN A 104 -0.56 4.21 13.74
CA ASN A 104 -1.49 4.17 14.86
C ASN A 104 -2.14 5.51 15.26
N HIS A 105 -1.91 6.62 14.55
CA HIS A 105 -2.57 7.87 14.92
C HIS A 105 -4.02 7.89 14.42
N LYS A 106 -5.00 7.97 15.34
CA LYS A 106 -6.45 8.08 15.07
C LYS A 106 -6.82 9.11 13.97
N LYS A 107 -6.02 10.16 13.77
CA LYS A 107 -6.25 11.19 12.74
C LYS A 107 -5.96 10.71 11.31
N ASN A 108 -5.08 9.70 11.12
CA ASN A 108 -4.81 9.09 9.80
C ASN A 108 -5.96 8.18 9.34
N PHE A 109 -6.81 7.72 10.28
CA PHE A 109 -7.97 6.90 9.95
C PHE A 109 -9.13 7.68 9.33
N LYS A 110 -9.21 9.02 9.47
CA LYS A 110 -10.29 9.80 8.82
C LYS A 110 -10.22 9.73 7.30
N THR A 111 -9.01 9.80 6.73
CA THR A 111 -8.77 9.56 5.30
C THR A 111 -9.00 8.09 4.94
N ASN A 112 -8.64 7.16 5.82
CA ASN A 112 -8.89 5.72 5.62
C ASN A 112 -10.38 5.37 5.57
N SER A 113 -11.23 6.03 6.36
CA SER A 113 -12.69 5.82 6.33
C SER A 113 -13.32 6.25 5.00
N LEU A 114 -12.91 7.39 4.45
CA LEU A 114 -13.36 7.82 3.12
C LEU A 114 -12.91 6.85 2.03
N THR A 115 -11.66 6.37 2.10
CA THR A 115 -11.14 5.37 1.17
C THR A 115 -11.89 4.04 1.29
N LEU A 116 -12.22 3.58 2.50
CA LEU A 116 -13.03 2.39 2.74
C LEU A 116 -14.45 2.52 2.18
N ILE A 117 -15.09 3.68 2.37
CA ILE A 117 -16.41 3.97 1.81
C ILE A 117 -16.35 3.97 0.28
N LEU A 118 -15.36 4.65 -0.30
CA LEU A 118 -15.16 4.70 -1.75
C LEU A 118 -14.89 3.30 -2.33
N PHE A 119 -14.07 2.50 -1.64
CA PHE A 119 -13.80 1.12 -2.01
C PHE A 119 -15.08 0.27 -1.94
N GLY A 120 -15.88 0.41 -0.89
CA GLY A 120 -17.19 -0.24 -0.77
C GLY A 120 -18.13 0.09 -1.92
N ILE A 121 -18.23 1.37 -2.31
CA ILE A 121 -19.03 1.80 -3.47
C ILE A 121 -18.53 1.13 -4.76
N ILE A 122 -17.21 1.14 -4.99
CA ILE A 122 -16.60 0.50 -6.17
C ILE A 122 -16.87 -1.02 -6.17
N THR A 123 -16.74 -1.69 -5.02
CA THR A 123 -17.02 -3.12 -4.90
C THR A 123 -18.48 -3.44 -5.24
N ILE A 124 -19.44 -2.65 -4.74
CA ILE A 124 -20.87 -2.83 -5.06
C ILE A 124 -21.10 -2.71 -6.57
N VAL A 125 -20.52 -1.69 -7.21
CA VAL A 125 -20.62 -1.50 -8.67
C VAL A 125 -20.01 -2.68 -9.42
N LEU A 126 -18.84 -3.17 -9.01
CA LEU A 126 -18.17 -4.30 -9.67
C LEU A 126 -18.96 -5.61 -9.53
N VAL A 127 -19.54 -5.87 -8.36
CA VAL A 127 -20.40 -7.04 -8.13
C VAL A 127 -21.63 -6.97 -9.02
N ASP A 128 -22.32 -5.82 -9.05
CA ASP A 128 -23.49 -5.62 -9.90
C ASP A 128 -23.14 -5.79 -11.39
N PHE A 129 -22.02 -5.20 -11.82
CA PHE A 129 -21.52 -5.35 -13.19
C PHE A 129 -21.19 -6.82 -13.54
N SER A 130 -20.58 -7.56 -12.62
CA SER A 130 -20.24 -8.98 -12.81
C SER A 130 -21.50 -9.85 -12.92
N VAL A 131 -22.50 -9.59 -12.09
CA VAL A 131 -23.82 -10.26 -12.17
C VAL A 131 -24.52 -9.92 -13.48
N PHE A 132 -24.49 -8.64 -13.90
CA PHE A 132 -25.04 -8.21 -15.17
C PHE A 132 -24.37 -8.93 -16.35
N ILE A 133 -23.03 -8.99 -16.41
CA ILE A 133 -22.31 -9.71 -17.48
C ILE A 133 -22.75 -11.17 -17.52
N ARG A 134 -22.77 -11.87 -16.37
CA ARG A 134 -23.17 -13.28 -16.30
C ARG A 134 -24.58 -13.48 -16.83
N ASN A 135 -25.52 -12.62 -16.45
CA ASN A 135 -26.91 -12.71 -16.89
C ASN A 135 -27.09 -12.31 -18.36
N TYR A 136 -26.32 -11.33 -18.83
CA TYR A 136 -26.31 -10.90 -20.23
C TYR A 136 -25.77 -11.99 -21.14
N LEU A 137 -24.67 -12.64 -20.78
CA LEU A 137 -24.10 -13.77 -21.52
C LEU A 137 -25.09 -14.94 -21.62
N LYS A 138 -25.78 -15.27 -20.51
CA LYS A 138 -26.86 -16.27 -20.50
C LYS A 138 -28.01 -15.88 -21.42
N TYR A 139 -28.43 -14.61 -21.39
CA TYR A 139 -29.50 -14.09 -22.25
C TYR A 139 -29.13 -14.15 -23.74
N THR A 140 -27.89 -13.80 -24.10
CA THR A 140 -27.42 -13.86 -25.49
C THR A 140 -27.32 -15.29 -26.00
N ALA A 141 -26.94 -16.24 -25.13
CA ALA A 141 -26.87 -17.66 -25.46
C ALA A 141 -28.25 -18.34 -25.61
N MET A 142 -29.33 -17.72 -25.11
CA MET A 142 -30.68 -18.25 -25.28
C MET A 142 -31.24 -17.98 -26.69
N PRO A 143 -31.98 -18.95 -27.28
CA PRO A 143 -32.64 -18.76 -28.57
C PRO A 143 -33.71 -17.65 -28.48
N LYS A 144 -33.83 -16.84 -29.54
CA LYS A 144 -34.70 -15.64 -29.58
C LYS A 144 -36.13 -15.88 -29.09
N LYS A 145 -36.70 -17.07 -29.39
CA LYS A 145 -38.06 -17.46 -28.98
C LYS A 145 -38.26 -17.65 -27.47
N ARG A 146 -37.19 -17.83 -26.69
CA ARG A 146 -37.22 -18.02 -25.23
C ARG A 146 -36.66 -16.83 -24.44
N ARG A 147 -36.27 -15.75 -25.13
CA ARG A 147 -35.71 -14.55 -24.49
C ARG A 147 -36.82 -13.80 -23.74
N LYS A 148 -36.60 -13.55 -22.45
CA LYS A 148 -37.44 -12.68 -21.61
C LYS A 148 -36.96 -11.22 -21.72
N ALA A 149 -37.39 -10.36 -20.80
CA ALA A 149 -36.88 -9.00 -20.69
C ALA A 149 -35.34 -8.98 -20.60
N MET A 150 -34.72 -8.01 -21.26
CA MET A 150 -33.26 -7.82 -21.26
C MET A 150 -32.77 -7.59 -19.82
N PRO A 151 -31.75 -8.33 -19.35
CA PRO A 151 -31.18 -8.09 -18.04
C PRO A 151 -30.61 -6.66 -17.97
N ARG A 152 -30.73 -6.03 -16.81
CA ARG A 152 -30.23 -4.69 -16.52
C ARG A 152 -29.40 -4.74 -15.23
N MET A 153 -28.50 -3.78 -15.05
CA MET A 153 -27.76 -3.62 -13.80
C MET A 153 -28.73 -3.26 -12.67
N PHE A 154 -28.51 -3.81 -11.47
CA PHE A 154 -29.32 -3.55 -10.29
C PHE A 154 -29.33 -2.06 -9.95
N ILE A 155 -28.17 -1.40 -10.02
CA ILE A 155 -28.03 0.04 -9.75
C ILE A 155 -28.89 0.87 -10.70
N TYR A 156 -28.96 0.49 -11.97
CA TYR A 156 -29.82 1.17 -12.94
C TYR A 156 -31.30 0.97 -12.62
N SER A 157 -31.71 -0.25 -12.24
CA SER A 157 -33.09 -0.51 -11.83
C SER A 157 -33.50 0.23 -10.55
N ALA A 158 -32.58 0.35 -9.58
CA ALA A 158 -32.81 1.14 -8.37
C ALA A 158 -32.95 2.64 -8.69
N TYR A 159 -32.09 3.16 -9.58
CA TYR A 159 -32.16 4.55 -10.05
C TYR A 159 -33.46 4.86 -10.79
N ALA A 160 -33.88 4.01 -11.72
CA ALA A 160 -35.13 4.18 -12.47
C ALA A 160 -36.34 4.24 -11.53
N LYS A 161 -36.37 3.35 -10.52
CA LYS A 161 -37.41 3.32 -9.49
C LYS A 161 -37.45 4.58 -8.62
N ILE A 162 -36.28 5.17 -8.30
CA ILE A 162 -36.19 6.43 -7.56
C ILE A 162 -36.65 7.62 -8.42
N LYS A 163 -36.38 7.59 -9.73
CA LYS A 163 -36.79 8.66 -10.66
C LYS A 163 -38.22 8.53 -11.20
N GLY A 164 -38.96 7.47 -10.84
CA GLY A 164 -40.31 7.22 -11.35
C GLY A 164 -40.36 6.88 -12.85
N LEU A 165 -39.28 6.27 -13.37
CA LEU A 165 -39.12 5.82 -14.76
C LEU A 165 -39.34 4.30 -14.91
#